data_AF-Q4TTN7-F1
#
_entry.id   AF-Q4TTN7-F1
#
_cell.length_a   1.000
_cell.length_b   1.000
_cell.length_c   1.000
_cell.angle_alpha   90.00
_cell.angle_beta   90.00
_cell.angle_gamma   90.00
#
_symmetry.space_group_name_H-M   'P 1'
#
loop_
_entity.id
_entity.type
_entity.pdbx_description
1 polymer ?
#
loop_
_entity_poly.entity_id
_entity_poly.type
_entity_poly.pdbx_seq_one_letter_code
_entity_poly.pdbx_strand_id
1 'polypeptide(L)'
;LLGSQLEDPLYSDQELAYIQQGEEAMQRALGILKDQEGWKKESRQANGDEVLSKVIPDVGKVFRLEVVVDQPMERLYEELVERMEAMGEWNPNVKKIKILQK
;
A
#
# COMPACT_ATOMS: atom_id res chain seq x y z
N LEU A 1 -27.14 0.57 -43.23
CA LEU A 1 -26.83 1.46 -42.09
C LEU A 1 -26.89 0.62 -40.83
N LEU A 2 -25.81 -0.10 -40.53
CA LEU A 2 -25.64 -0.81 -39.26
C LEU A 2 -24.76 0.10 -38.41
N GLY A 3 -25.40 0.92 -37.57
CA GLY A 3 -24.71 1.67 -36.54
C GLY A 3 -24.18 0.68 -35.52
N SER A 4 -22.87 0.46 -35.52
CA SER A 4 -22.17 -0.19 -34.42
C SER A 4 -22.45 0.64 -33.16
N GLN A 5 -23.30 0.15 -32.27
CA GLN A 5 -23.31 0.61 -30.89
C GLN A 5 -21.96 0.17 -30.31
N LEU A 6 -21.01 1.09 -30.31
CA LEU A 6 -19.80 0.95 -29.51
C LEU A 6 -20.30 0.89 -28.07
N GLU A 7 -20.11 -0.25 -27.40
CA GLU A 7 -20.39 -0.38 -25.98
C GLU A 7 -19.61 0.72 -25.25
N ASP A 8 -20.31 1.50 -24.41
CA ASP A 8 -19.63 2.47 -23.56
C ASP A 8 -18.59 1.72 -22.71
N PRO A 9 -17.35 2.24 -22.60
CA PRO A 9 -16.32 1.57 -21.83
C PRO A 9 -16.75 1.45 -20.37
N LEU A 10 -16.50 0.28 -19.77
CA LEU A 10 -16.81 -0.05 -18.37
C LEU A 10 -16.22 0.94 -17.35
N TYR A 11 -15.15 1.64 -17.74
CA TYR A 11 -14.45 2.64 -16.94
C TYR A 11 -14.18 3.88 -17.77
N SER A 12 -14.28 5.05 -17.14
CA SER A 12 -13.77 6.29 -17.67
C SER A 12 -12.24 6.28 -17.75
N ASP A 13 -11.67 7.13 -18.61
CA ASP A 13 -10.21 7.30 -18.71
C ASP A 13 -9.57 7.65 -17.36
N GLN A 14 -10.30 8.40 -16.51
CA GLN A 14 -9.84 8.76 -15.17
C GLN A 14 -9.78 7.55 -14.23
N GLU A 15 -10.76 6.66 -14.29
CA GLU A 15 -10.77 5.42 -13.51
C GLU A 15 -9.66 4.47 -13.97
N LEU A 16 -9.47 4.33 -15.30
CA LEU A 16 -8.37 3.56 -15.86
C LEU A 16 -7.00 4.09 -15.40
N ALA A 17 -6.83 5.42 -15.34
CA ALA A 17 -5.61 6.02 -14.83
C ALA A 17 -5.35 5.70 -13.35
N TYR A 18 -6.39 5.66 -12.50
CA TYR A 18 -6.24 5.28 -11.10
C TYR A 18 -5.94 3.79 -10.91
N ILE A 19 -6.57 2.92 -11.72
CA ILE A 19 -6.27 1.48 -11.74
C ILE A 19 -4.79 1.27 -12.10
N GLN A 20 -4.32 1.90 -13.19
CA GLN A 20 -2.93 1.80 -13.62
C GLN A 20 -1.95 2.28 -12.53
N GLN A 21 -2.24 3.43 -11.89
CA GLN A 21 -1.40 3.93 -10.79
C GLN A 21 -1.34 2.95 -9.62
N GLY A 22 -2.45 2.28 -9.28
CA GLY A 22 -2.49 1.24 -8.25
C GLY A 22 -1.59 0.06 -8.58
N GLU A 23 -1.66 -0.44 -9.81
CA GLU A 23 -0.82 -1.54 -10.29
C GLU A 23 0.67 -1.18 -10.35
N GLU A 24 1.00 0.00 -10.88
CA GLU A 24 2.38 0.50 -10.95
C GLU A 24 2.98 0.67 -9.56
N ALA A 25 2.24 1.25 -8.61
CA ALA A 25 2.67 1.39 -7.23
C ALA A 25 2.93 0.03 -6.58
N MET A 26 2.05 -0.95 -6.80
CA MET A 26 2.21 -2.31 -6.30
C MET A 26 3.46 -2.99 -6.88
N GLN A 27 3.63 -2.96 -8.20
CA GLN A 27 4.77 -3.57 -8.87
C GLN A 27 6.10 -2.95 -8.43
N ARG A 28 6.16 -1.62 -8.30
CA ARG A 28 7.35 -0.91 -7.83
C ARG A 28 7.69 -1.28 -6.38
N ALA A 29 6.70 -1.30 -5.48
CA ALA A 29 6.90 -1.67 -4.09
C ALA A 29 7.42 -3.11 -3.95
N LEU A 30 6.84 -4.06 -4.69
CA LEU A 30 7.31 -5.44 -4.74
C LEU A 30 8.73 -5.54 -5.31
N GLY A 31 9.08 -4.73 -6.31
CA GLY A 31 10.44 -4.63 -6.83
C GLY A 31 11.45 -4.21 -5.76
N ILE A 32 11.11 -3.19 -4.96
CA ILE A 32 11.94 -2.73 -3.82
C ILE A 32 12.11 -3.84 -2.77
N LEU A 33 11.05 -4.61 -2.49
CA LEU A 33 11.09 -5.70 -1.53
C LEU A 33 11.85 -6.93 -2.02
N LYS A 34 11.87 -7.21 -3.32
CA LYS A 34 12.63 -8.34 -3.90
C LYS A 34 14.13 -8.15 -3.76
N ASP A 35 14.61 -6.92 -3.82
CA ASP A 35 16.01 -6.60 -3.59
C ASP A 35 16.32 -6.59 -2.09
N GLN A 36 16.85 -7.71 -1.60
CA GLN A 36 17.20 -7.92 -0.19
C GLN A 36 18.54 -7.29 0.20
N GLU A 37 19.33 -6.79 -0.75
CA GLU A 37 20.66 -6.25 -0.47
C GLU A 37 20.62 -4.74 -0.21
N GLY A 38 21.62 -4.23 0.50
CA GLY A 38 21.80 -2.78 0.70
C GLY A 38 20.82 -2.12 1.67
N TRP A 39 20.00 -2.88 2.40
CA TRP A 39 19.20 -2.35 3.51
C TRP A 39 20.09 -2.05 4.71
N LYS A 40 19.94 -0.83 5.26
CA LYS A 40 20.60 -0.39 6.48
C LYS A 40 19.65 -0.52 7.66
N LYS A 41 20.11 -1.09 8.78
CA LYS A 41 19.33 -1.12 10.03
C LYS A 41 19.27 0.28 10.67
N GLU A 42 18.08 0.75 10.98
CA GLU A 42 17.83 2.03 11.67
C GLU A 42 17.47 1.82 13.14
N SER A 43 16.66 0.81 13.46
CA SER A 43 16.32 0.47 14.85
C SER A 43 15.96 -1.02 15.01
N ARG A 44 16.08 -1.50 16.25
CA ARG A 44 15.60 -2.81 16.69
C ARG A 44 14.97 -2.68 18.07
N GLN A 45 13.74 -3.17 18.21
CA GLN A 45 12.99 -3.17 19.46
C GLN A 45 13.23 -4.45 20.28
N ALA A 46 12.89 -4.43 21.56
CA ALA A 46 13.07 -5.57 22.46
C ALA A 46 12.24 -6.81 22.07
N ASN A 47 11.08 -6.60 21.45
CA ASN A 47 10.23 -7.66 20.90
C ASN A 47 10.74 -8.24 19.57
N GLY A 48 11.84 -7.70 19.04
CA GLY A 48 12.46 -8.15 17.79
C GLY A 48 12.09 -7.33 16.57
N ASP A 49 11.16 -6.37 16.67
CA ASP A 49 10.75 -5.53 15.52
C ASP A 49 11.93 -4.72 14.98
N GLU A 50 12.05 -4.63 13.67
CA GLU A 50 13.14 -3.92 13.00
C GLU A 50 12.62 -2.85 12.04
N VAL A 51 13.35 -1.73 11.98
CA VAL A 51 13.18 -0.73 10.92
C VAL A 51 14.46 -0.69 10.11
N LEU A 52 14.32 -0.86 8.81
CA LEU A 52 15.41 -0.78 7.84
C LEU A 52 15.19 0.43 6.92
N SER A 53 16.25 0.92 6.30
CA SER A 53 16.17 1.97 5.28
C SER A 53 17.06 1.68 4.08
N LYS A 54 16.68 2.26 2.94
CA LYS A 54 17.45 2.20 1.70
C LYS A 54 17.16 3.47 0.88
N VAL A 55 18.15 3.94 0.13
CA VAL A 55 17.95 5.02 -0.84
C VAL A 55 17.71 4.38 -2.20
N ILE A 56 16.52 4.62 -2.77
CA ILE A 56 16.13 4.09 -4.08
C ILE A 56 16.22 5.22 -5.10
N PRO A 57 16.85 5.00 -6.27
CA PRO A 57 16.81 5.96 -7.37
C PRO A 57 15.37 6.39 -7.66
N ASP A 58 15.16 7.69 -7.89
CA ASP A 58 13.86 8.28 -8.21
C ASP A 58 12.76 8.15 -7.13
N VAL A 59 13.04 7.56 -5.96
CA VAL A 59 12.16 7.62 -4.76
C VAL A 59 12.79 8.50 -3.69
N GLY A 60 14.09 8.32 -3.44
CA GLY A 60 14.76 8.79 -2.23
C GLY A 60 14.81 7.73 -1.13
N LYS A 61 14.90 8.17 0.13
CA LYS A 61 15.01 7.27 1.29
C LYS A 61 13.66 6.64 1.62
N VAL A 62 13.61 5.31 1.63
CA VAL A 62 12.45 4.52 2.04
C VAL A 62 12.72 3.79 3.34
N PHE A 63 11.65 3.36 4.01
CA PHE A 63 11.71 2.58 5.25
C PHE A 63 10.93 1.27 5.09
N ARG A 64 11.50 0.18 5.61
CA ARG A 64 10.87 -1.14 5.70
C ARG A 64 10.68 -1.49 7.18
N LEU A 65 9.44 -1.71 7.58
CA LEU A 65 9.08 -2.17 8.91
C LEU A 65 8.92 -3.70 8.90
N GLU A 66 9.63 -4.39 9.78
CA GLU A 66 9.54 -5.85 9.95
C GLU A 66 9.00 -6.16 11.34
N VAL A 67 7.79 -6.72 11.38
CA VAL A 67 7.05 -7.02 12.61
C VAL A 67 6.34 -8.36 12.41
N VAL A 68 6.30 -9.17 13.45
CA VAL A 68 5.47 -10.37 13.52
C VAL A 68 4.39 -10.16 14.57
N VAL A 69 3.14 -10.41 14.20
CA VAL A 69 1.99 -10.24 15.10
C VAL A 69 1.35 -11.61 15.31
N ASP A 70 1.13 -11.98 16.57
CA ASP A 70 0.48 -13.24 16.96
C ASP A 70 -1.05 -13.14 16.80
N GLN A 71 -1.53 -12.89 15.58
CA GLN A 71 -2.93 -12.81 15.20
C GLN A 71 -3.17 -13.45 13.82
N PRO A 72 -4.40 -13.92 13.52
CA PRO A 72 -4.75 -14.39 12.18
C PRO A 72 -4.59 -13.31 11.12
N MET A 73 -4.19 -13.70 9.91
CA MET A 73 -3.99 -12.79 8.78
C MET A 73 -5.29 -12.07 8.40
N GLU A 74 -6.41 -12.78 8.40
CA GLU A 74 -7.73 -12.25 8.03
C GLU A 74 -8.15 -11.13 8.97
N ARG A 75 -7.83 -11.26 10.26
CA ARG A 75 -8.10 -10.22 11.26
C ARG A 75 -7.31 -8.95 10.98
N LEU A 76 -6.05 -9.09 10.57
CA LEU A 76 -5.22 -7.95 10.18
C LEU A 76 -5.76 -7.27 8.92
N TYR A 77 -6.23 -8.05 7.94
CA TYR A 77 -6.82 -7.50 6.72
C TYR A 77 -8.11 -6.71 7.00
N GLU A 78 -9.00 -7.24 7.84
CA GLU A 78 -10.22 -6.55 8.27
C GLU A 78 -9.88 -5.18 8.92
N GLU A 79 -9.00 -5.18 9.91
CA GLU A 79 -8.67 -3.96 10.68
C GLU A 79 -7.86 -2.93 9.87
N LEU A 80 -6.98 -3.37 8.95
CA LEU A 80 -6.11 -2.49 8.19
C LEU A 80 -6.71 -2.02 6.86
N VAL A 81 -7.64 -2.78 6.27
CA VAL A 81 -8.20 -2.50 4.93
C VAL A 81 -9.70 -2.31 4.98
N GLU A 82 -10.47 -3.33 5.37
CA GLU A 82 -11.94 -3.27 5.32
C GLU A 82 -12.50 -2.14 6.22
N ARG A 83 -11.87 -1.96 7.40
CA ARG A 83 -12.23 -0.96 8.40
C ARG A 83 -11.26 0.21 8.46
N MET A 84 -10.47 0.45 7.40
CA MET A 84 -9.43 1.49 7.39
C MET A 84 -9.96 2.90 7.75
N GLU A 85 -11.20 3.25 7.41
CA GLU A 85 -11.76 4.56 7.77
C GLU A 85 -11.89 4.77 9.28
N ALA A 86 -12.01 3.68 10.05
CA ALA A 86 -12.06 3.69 11.51
C ALA A 86 -10.67 3.62 12.17
N MET A 87 -9.58 3.53 11.41
CA MET A 87 -8.21 3.43 11.95
C MET A 87 -7.84 4.55 12.91
N GLY A 88 -8.41 5.74 12.73
CA GLY A 88 -8.20 6.89 13.62
C GLY A 88 -8.76 6.71 15.04
N GLU A 89 -9.61 5.72 15.28
CA GLU A 89 -10.11 5.40 16.63
C GLU A 89 -9.03 4.81 17.53
N TRP A 90 -8.04 4.11 16.94
CA TRP A 90 -6.99 3.42 17.68
C TRP A 90 -5.57 3.89 17.33
N ASN A 91 -5.35 4.49 16.17
CA ASN A 91 -4.03 4.97 15.74
C ASN A 91 -3.85 6.47 16.06
N PRO A 92 -3.09 6.84 17.10
CA PRO A 92 -2.92 8.25 17.49
C PRO A 92 -2.17 9.09 16.44
N ASN A 93 -1.45 8.45 15.52
CA ASN A 93 -0.76 9.15 14.43
C ASN A 93 -1.69 9.51 13.27
N VAL A 94 -2.94 9.03 13.28
CA VAL A 94 -3.93 9.22 12.21
C VAL A 94 -5.18 9.87 12.77
N LYS A 95 -5.50 11.09 12.33
CA LYS A 95 -6.69 11.80 12.80
C LYS A 95 -7.99 11.30 12.15
N LYS A 96 -7.98 11.07 10.84
CA LYS A 96 -9.16 10.68 10.04
C LYS A 96 -8.72 10.08 8.71
N ILE A 97 -9.35 8.99 8.32
CA ILE A 97 -9.22 8.41 6.97
C ILE A 97 -10.59 8.48 6.29
N LYS A 98 -10.60 8.89 5.01
CA LYS A 98 -11.81 8.83 4.17
C LYS A 98 -11.50 8.36 2.76
N ILE A 99 -12.32 7.44 2.28
CA ILE A 99 -12.33 6.94 0.91
C ILE A 99 -13.13 7.95 0.08
N LEU A 100 -12.46 8.56 -0.90
CA LEU A 100 -13.10 9.53 -1.78
C LEU A 100 -13.94 8.83 -2.86
N GLN A 101 -13.44 7.69 -3.35
CA GLN A 101 -14.06 6.86 -4.37
C GLN A 101 -13.52 5.42 -4.22
N LYS A 102 -14.36 4.42 -4.53
CA LYS A 102 -13.96 3.01 -4.66
C LYS A 102 -14.10 2.60 -6.12
#